data_AF-A0A851M6W4-F1
#
_entry.id   AF-A0A851M6W4-F1
#
_cell.length_a   1.000
_cell.length_b   1.000
_cell.length_c   1.000
_cell.angle_alpha   90.00
_cell.angle_beta   90.00
_cell.angle_gamma   90.00
#
_symmetry.space_group_name_H-M   'P 1'
#
loop_
_entity.id
_entity.type
_entity.pdbx_description
1 polymer ?
#
loop_
_entity_poly.entity_id
_entity_poly.type
_entity_poly.pdbx_seq_one_letter_code
_entity_poly.pdbx_strand_id
1 'polypeptide(L)' 'EAIMAELNSALQVGDFTIKNRLVLAPLTRARSGEHRIPNDLMVEYYQQRANAGLILTEATVISPKAAGYANTPGL' A
#
# COMPACT_ATOMS: atom_id res chain seq x y z
N GLU A 1 18.25 -8.24 27.38
CA GLU A 1 18.68 -8.45 25.98
C GLU A 1 17.47 -8.19 25.10
N ALA A 2 17.50 -7.16 24.24
CA ALA A 2 16.36 -6.88 23.37
C ALA A 2 16.29 -7.98 22.31
N ILE A 3 15.19 -8.76 22.30
CA ILE A 3 14.90 -9.70 21.23
C ILE A 3 14.76 -8.87 19.96
N MET A 4 15.79 -8.88 19.12
CA MET A 4 15.76 -8.13 17.87
C MET A 4 14.75 -8.80 16.95
N ALA A 5 13.74 -8.04 16.52
CA ALA A 5 12.68 -8.59 15.68
C ALA A 5 13.26 -8.98 14.31
N GLU A 6 13.25 -10.29 14.02
CA GLU A 6 13.69 -10.82 12.73
C GLU A 6 12.77 -10.31 11.60
N LEU A 7 13.32 -9.52 10.67
CA LEU A 7 12.55 -8.86 9.60
C LEU A 7 11.81 -9.85 8.69
N ASN A 8 12.38 -11.04 8.49
CA ASN A 8 11.84 -12.10 7.64
C ASN A 8 10.89 -13.06 8.39
N SER A 9 10.62 -12.84 9.68
CA SER A 9 9.71 -13.68 10.47
C SER A 9 8.26 -13.27 10.32
N ALA A 10 7.34 -14.23 10.46
CA ALA A 10 5.91 -13.94 10.48
C ALA A 10 5.52 -13.05 11.67
N LEU A 11 4.41 -12.33 11.52
CA LEU A 11 3.86 -11.44 12.55
C LEU A 11 2.32 -11.46 12.50
N GLN A 12 1.69 -11.52 13.67
CA GLN A 12 0.24 -11.32 13.78
C GLN A 12 -0.08 -9.81 13.78
N VAL A 13 -1.02 -9.40 12.92
CA VAL A 13 -1.51 -8.03 12.76
C VAL A 13 -3.03 -8.05 12.72
N GLY A 14 -3.68 -7.72 13.85
CA GLY A 14 -5.13 -7.89 13.98
C GLY A 14 -5.51 -9.35 13.77
N ASP A 15 -6.40 -9.60 12.82
CA ASP A 15 -6.87 -10.95 12.45
C ASP A 15 -5.98 -11.64 11.39
N PHE A 16 -4.97 -10.95 10.85
CA PHE A 16 -4.10 -11.47 9.80
C PHE A 16 -2.74 -11.91 10.32
N THR A 17 -2.17 -12.98 9.76
CA THR A 17 -0.75 -13.30 9.90
C THR A 17 -0.01 -12.89 8.63
N ILE A 18 0.94 -11.98 8.73
CA ILE A 18 1.80 -11.56 7.61
C ILE A 18 3.07 -12.41 7.55
N LYS A 19 3.54 -12.70 6.34
CA LYS A 19 4.68 -13.63 6.10
C LYS A 19 6.05 -13.09 6.49
N ASN A 20 6.19 -11.78 6.61
CA ASN A 20 7.40 -11.09 7.06
C ASN A 20 7.03 -9.72 7.63
N ARG A 21 7.98 -9.05 8.30
CA ARG A 21 7.77 -7.73 8.93
C ARG A 21 8.12 -6.56 8.00
N LEU A 22 8.28 -6.83 6.70
CA LEU A 22 8.54 -5.79 5.69
C LEU A 22 7.20 -5.24 5.19
N VAL A 23 6.86 -4.04 5.63
CA VAL A 23 5.65 -3.33 5.22
C VAL A 23 6.01 -2.30 4.15
N LEU A 24 5.32 -2.33 3.01
CA LEU A 24 5.41 -1.23 2.06
C LEU A 24 4.65 -0.03 2.62
N ALA A 25 5.38 1.06 2.87
CA ALA A 25 4.79 2.33 3.31
C ALA A 25 3.78 2.86 2.27
N PRO A 26 2.78 3.66 2.67
CA PRO A 26 1.87 4.30 1.74
C PRO A 26 2.61 5.38 0.93
N LEU A 27 2.68 5.21 -0.39
CA LEU A 27 3.48 6.07 -1.28
C LEU A 27 2.62 6.59 -2.44
N THR A 28 2.17 7.84 -2.39
CA THR A 28 1.44 8.50 -3.49
C THR A 28 2.25 8.54 -4.79
N ARG A 29 1.71 7.95 -5.88
CA ARG A 29 2.39 7.87 -7.18
C ARG A 29 1.77 8.68 -8.31
N ALA A 30 0.56 9.21 -8.12
CA ALA A 30 -0.17 10.01 -9.10
C ALA A 30 -0.44 9.28 -10.43
N ARG A 31 -0.86 8.00 -10.37
CA ARG A 31 -0.99 7.12 -11.55
C ARG A 31 -2.43 6.77 -11.96
N SER A 32 -3.45 7.25 -11.25
CA SER A 32 -4.86 6.87 -11.50
C SER A 32 -5.56 7.69 -12.61
N GLY A 33 -4.82 8.57 -13.30
CA GLY A 33 -5.38 9.51 -14.28
C GLY A 33 -6.36 10.54 -13.68
N GLU A 34 -6.94 11.36 -14.56
CA GLU A 34 -7.83 12.48 -14.18
C GLU A 34 -9.10 12.03 -13.45
N HIS A 35 -9.60 10.84 -13.81
CA HIS A 35 -10.82 10.27 -13.22
C HIS A 35 -10.59 9.55 -11.90
N ARG A 36 -9.34 9.43 -11.43
CA ARG A 36 -8.99 8.81 -10.15
C ARG A 36 -9.35 7.32 -10.05
N ILE A 37 -9.37 6.64 -11.19
CA ILE A 37 -9.69 5.22 -11.30
C ILE A 37 -8.37 4.43 -11.37
N PRO A 38 -8.12 3.46 -10.46
CA PRO A 38 -6.99 2.55 -10.58
C PRO A 38 -6.95 1.83 -11.94
N ASN A 39 -5.75 1.58 -12.47
CA ASN A 39 -5.54 0.99 -13.81
C ASN A 39 -4.47 -0.10 -13.83
N ASP A 40 -4.25 -0.71 -14.99
CA ASP A 40 -3.34 -1.86 -15.16
C ASP A 40 -1.89 -1.57 -14.73
N LEU A 41 -1.41 -0.33 -14.91
CA LEU A 41 -0.08 0.07 -14.44
C LEU A 41 0.02 0.00 -12.91
N MET A 42 -1.05 0.38 -12.21
CA MET A 42 -1.12 0.29 -10.75
C MET A 42 -1.21 -1.16 -10.27
N VAL A 43 -1.95 -2.01 -11.00
CA VAL A 43 -2.01 -3.46 -10.75
C VAL A 43 -0.61 -4.06 -10.84
N GLU A 44 0.10 -3.84 -11.95
CA GLU A 44 1.46 -4.35 -12.14
C GLU A 44 2.40 -3.86 -11.02
N TYR A 45 2.31 -2.57 -10.67
CA TYR A 45 3.12 -1.97 -9.61
C TYR A 45 2.98 -2.67 -8.26
N TYR A 46 1.76 -3.01 -7.85
CA TYR A 46 1.51 -3.70 -6.58
C TYR A 46 1.83 -5.19 -6.66
N GLN A 47 1.58 -5.85 -7.79
CA GLN A 47 1.97 -7.26 -8.02
C GLN A 47 3.47 -7.47 -7.85
N GLN A 48 4.29 -6.59 -8.43
CA GLN A 48 5.75 -6.61 -8.27
C GLN A 48 6.22 -6.53 -6.80
N ARG A 49 5.36 -6.04 -5.89
CA ARG A 49 5.67 -5.81 -4.47
C ARG A 49 4.92 -6.73 -3.52
N ALA A 50 4.14 -7.69 -4.03
CA ALA A 50 3.36 -8.63 -3.24
C ALA A 50 4.20 -9.55 -2.32
N ASN A 51 5.54 -9.48 -2.41
CA ASN A 51 6.46 -10.13 -1.48
C ASN A 51 6.60 -9.41 -0.13
N ALA A 52 6.15 -8.16 -0.01
CA ALA A 52 5.99 -7.51 1.29
C ALA A 52 5.01 -8.30 2.17
N GLY A 53 5.19 -8.25 3.48
CA GLY A 53 4.26 -8.88 4.44
C GLY A 53 2.90 -8.19 4.42
N LEU A 54 2.91 -6.86 4.32
CA LEU A 54 1.73 -6.03 4.15
C LEU A 54 2.04 -4.89 3.18
N ILE A 55 1.09 -4.56 2.32
CA ILE A 55 1.13 -3.35 1.50
C ILE A 55 0.09 -2.38 2.05
N LEU A 56 0.54 -1.19 2.46
CA LEU A 56 -0.36 -0.05 2.61
C LEU A 56 -0.37 0.68 1.28
N THR A 57 -1.54 0.73 0.65
CA THR A 57 -1.68 1.40 -0.66
C THR A 57 -1.39 2.89 -0.55
N GLU A 58 -1.20 3.53 -1.69
CA GLU A 58 -1.13 4.98 -1.76
C GLU A 58 -2.38 5.67 -1.17
N ALA A 59 -2.21 6.93 -0.77
CA ALA A 59 -3.31 7.73 -0.23
C ALA A 59 -4.46 7.77 -1.25
N THR A 60 -5.63 7.29 -0.81
CA THR A 60 -6.82 7.13 -1.64
C THR A 60 -7.89 8.10 -1.15
N VAL A 61 -8.45 8.87 -2.09
CA VAL A 61 -9.35 9.99 -1.85
C VAL A 61 -10.76 9.48 -1.54
N ILE A 62 -11.30 9.89 -0.38
CA ILE A 62 -12.62 9.43 0.11
C ILE A 62 -13.82 10.23 -0.43
N SER A 63 -13.58 11.38 -1.06
CA SER A 63 -14.62 12.24 -1.63
C SER A 63 -14.02 13.26 -2.59
N PRO A 64 -14.80 13.83 -3.52
CA PRO A 64 -14.30 14.89 -4.41
C PRO A 64 -13.65 16.08 -3.67
N LYS A 65 -14.14 16.41 -2.47
CA LYS A 65 -13.60 17.51 -1.65
C LYS A 65 -12.26 17.17 -0.98
N ALA A 66 -11.96 15.88 -0.77
CA ALA A 66 -10.70 15.43 -0.14
C ALA A 66 -9.54 15.32 -1.15
N ALA A 67 -9.77 15.62 -2.43
CA ALA A 67 -8.78 15.55 -3.48
C ALA A 67 -7.70 16.67 -3.35
N GLY A 68 -6.61 16.38 -2.64
CA GLY A 68 -5.51 17.32 -2.41
C GLY A 68 -4.31 17.19 -3.37
N TYR A 69 -4.21 16.10 -4.13
CA TYR A 69 -3.10 15.85 -5.05
C TYR A 69 -3.61 15.34 -6.41
N ALA A 70 -2.87 15.66 -7.48
CA ALA A 70 -3.22 15.25 -8.83
C ALA A 70 -3.14 13.72 -8.98
N ASN A 71 -4.11 13.14 -9.68
CA ASN A 71 -4.12 11.73 -10.09
C ASN A 71 -3.88 10.73 -8.94
N THR A 72 -4.28 11.06 -7.71
CA THR A 72 -4.43 10.07 -6.63
C THR A 72 -5.73 9.30 -6.83
N PRO A 73 -5.74 7.98 -6.58
CA PRO A 73 -6.93 7.17 -6.72
C PRO A 73 -8.02 7.61 -5.73
N GLY A 74 -9.27 7.30 -6.03
CA GLY A 74 -10.41 7.49 -5.14
C GLY A 74 -11.11 6.18 -4.81
N LEU A 75 -11.78 6.14 -3.66
CA LEU A 75 -12.69 5.07 -3.23
C LEU A 75 -13.84 5.63 -2.41
#